data_AF-A0AAX1TR05-F1
#
_entry.id   AF-A0AAX1TR05-F1
#
_cell.length_a   1.000
_cell.length_b   1.000
_cell.length_c   1.000
_cell.angle_alpha   90.00
_cell.angle_beta   90.00
_cell.angle_gamma   90.00
#
_symmetry.space_group_name_H-M   'P 1'
#
loop_
_entity.id
_entity.type
_entity.pdbx_description
1 polymer ?
#
loop_
_entity_poly.entity_id
_entity_poly.type
_entity_poly.pdbx_seq_one_letter_code
_entity_poly.pdbx_strand_id
1 'polypeptide(L)'
;MENIRKYLNAELEERIDILWDDNGILWVDWREYDEEIIKCCEKFLKTGDLDGEARESENDMGFDIIIKFKGKEHIIEYKKEGTDRDTTIKTLNKVLSPDYEIRFWMDSIGSDTLGFFPKTSKFWKELEDEFGAEKVRKYFSIIDENSRMFDMNMNEIFKLMEELKK
;
A
#
# COMPACT_ATOMS: atom_id res chain seq x y z
N MET A 1 2.92 -12.41 10.17
CA MET A 1 4.17 -12.57 9.39
C MET A 1 4.34 -13.99 8.87
N GLU A 2 4.05 -15.03 9.66
CA GLU A 2 4.02 -16.41 9.18
C GLU A 2 3.02 -16.60 8.02
N ASN A 3 1.90 -15.88 8.03
CA ASN A 3 0.89 -15.97 6.97
C ASN A 3 1.37 -15.50 5.60
N ILE A 4 2.24 -14.49 5.49
CA ILE A 4 2.85 -14.11 4.20
C ILE A 4 3.70 -15.26 3.64
N ARG A 5 4.46 -15.95 4.51
CA ARG A 5 5.26 -17.12 4.10
C ARG A 5 4.38 -18.32 3.75
N LYS A 6 3.30 -18.56 4.52
CA LYS A 6 2.31 -19.60 4.22
C LYS A 6 1.64 -19.32 2.87
N TYR A 7 1.20 -18.09 2.66
CA TYR A 7 0.63 -17.61 1.41
C TYR A 7 1.57 -17.85 0.23
N LEU A 8 2.86 -17.52 0.36
CA LEU A 8 3.84 -17.75 -0.70
C LEU A 8 4.12 -19.24 -0.94
N ASN A 9 3.84 -20.13 0.00
CA ASN A 9 3.96 -21.58 -0.18
C ASN A 9 2.64 -22.25 -0.60
N ALA A 10 1.52 -21.54 -0.54
CA ALA A 10 0.21 -22.10 -0.81
C ALA A 10 -0.08 -22.17 -2.30
N GLU A 11 -0.94 -23.12 -2.65
CA GLU A 11 -1.54 -23.20 -3.99
C GLU A 11 -2.55 -22.06 -4.21
N LEU A 12 -2.81 -21.74 -5.47
CA LEU A 12 -3.69 -20.64 -5.89
C LEU A 12 -5.08 -20.67 -5.22
N GLU A 13 -5.64 -21.85 -5.00
CA GLU A 13 -7.00 -22.04 -4.50
C GLU A 13 -7.15 -21.71 -3.02
N GLU A 14 -6.09 -21.84 -2.23
CA GLU A 14 -6.13 -21.68 -0.76
C GLU A 14 -5.49 -20.36 -0.30
N ARG A 15 -4.70 -19.70 -1.16
CA ARG A 15 -3.86 -18.57 -0.74
C ARG A 15 -4.65 -17.35 -0.28
N ILE A 16 -5.78 -17.04 -0.91
CA ILE A 16 -6.52 -15.80 -0.59
C ILE A 16 -7.01 -15.85 0.86
N ASP A 17 -7.55 -16.99 1.28
CA ASP A 17 -8.08 -17.21 2.63
C ASP A 17 -6.99 -17.10 3.71
N ILE A 18 -5.72 -17.41 3.39
CA ILE A 18 -4.60 -17.31 4.33
C ILE A 18 -4.36 -15.85 4.76
N LEU A 19 -4.53 -14.91 3.83
CA LEU A 19 -4.26 -13.50 4.10
C LEU A 19 -5.50 -12.70 4.41
N TRP A 20 -6.68 -13.08 3.94
CA TRP A 20 -7.90 -12.28 4.09
C TRP A 20 -8.15 -11.78 5.53
N ASP A 21 -7.89 -12.63 6.53
CA ASP A 21 -8.03 -12.32 7.96
C ASP A 21 -6.70 -11.97 8.66
N ASP A 22 -5.62 -11.70 7.91
CA ASP A 22 -4.32 -11.35 8.49
C ASP A 22 -4.35 -9.93 9.08
N ASN A 23 -4.10 -9.85 10.39
CA ASN A 23 -4.01 -8.58 11.12
C ASN A 23 -2.85 -7.66 10.69
N GLY A 24 -2.00 -8.10 9.74
CA GLY A 24 -0.93 -7.32 9.14
C GLY A 24 -1.33 -6.59 7.86
N ILE A 25 -2.57 -6.76 7.37
CA ILE A 25 -3.09 -6.02 6.21
C ILE A 25 -3.60 -4.66 6.65
N LEU A 26 -3.03 -3.62 6.04
CA LEU A 26 -3.64 -2.30 5.95
C LEU A 26 -4.69 -2.33 4.83
N TRP A 27 -5.95 -2.43 5.22
CA TRP A 27 -7.08 -2.28 4.31
C TRP A 27 -7.33 -0.80 4.04
N VAL A 28 -7.45 -0.43 2.77
CA VAL A 28 -7.78 0.94 2.33
C VAL A 28 -8.99 0.88 1.43
N ASP A 29 -10.06 1.55 1.83
CA ASP A 29 -11.24 1.74 1.00
C ASP A 29 -11.03 2.91 0.03
N TRP A 30 -11.64 2.87 -1.15
CA TRP A 30 -11.54 3.98 -2.11
C TRP A 30 -12.12 5.30 -1.59
N ARG A 31 -12.99 5.25 -0.56
CA ARG A 31 -13.57 6.41 0.15
C ARG A 31 -12.82 6.78 1.42
N GLU A 32 -11.73 6.08 1.76
CA GLU A 32 -10.97 6.36 2.97
C GLU A 32 -10.35 7.77 2.93
N TYR A 33 -10.32 8.44 4.07
CA TYR A 33 -9.68 9.74 4.19
C TYR A 33 -8.16 9.61 4.15
N ASP A 34 -7.50 10.44 3.35
CA ASP A 34 -6.07 10.32 3.04
C ASP A 34 -5.18 10.43 4.29
N GLU A 35 -5.52 11.31 5.25
CA GLU A 35 -4.85 11.41 6.54
C GLU A 35 -5.04 10.19 7.45
N GLU A 36 -6.20 9.53 7.35
CA GLU A 36 -6.49 8.31 8.12
C GLU A 36 -5.74 7.10 7.57
N ILE A 37 -5.47 7.03 6.26
CA ILE A 37 -4.58 6.02 5.66
C ILE A 37 -3.20 6.08 6.30
N ILE A 38 -2.66 7.30 6.48
CA ILE A 38 -1.34 7.53 7.07
C ILE A 38 -1.32 7.11 8.55
N LYS A 39 -2.33 7.53 9.33
CA LYS A 39 -2.45 7.14 10.75
C LYS A 39 -2.66 5.64 10.91
N CYS A 40 -3.43 5.01 10.03
CA CYS A 40 -3.62 3.57 10.04
C CYS A 40 -2.31 2.83 9.72
N CYS A 41 -1.51 3.30 8.76
CA CYS A 41 -0.18 2.75 8.48
C CYS A 41 0.72 2.73 9.74
N GLU A 42 0.68 3.79 10.55
CA GLU A 42 1.45 3.85 11.79
C GLU A 42 1.06 2.76 12.80
N LYS A 43 -0.20 2.31 12.83
CA LYS A 43 -0.61 1.19 13.71
C LYS A 43 0.13 -0.11 13.38
N PHE A 44 0.59 -0.27 12.14
CA PHE A 44 1.36 -1.43 11.69
C PHE A 44 2.86 -1.25 11.86
N LEU A 45 3.40 -0.07 11.51
CA LEU A 45 4.83 0.20 11.57
C LEU A 45 5.32 0.50 13.00
N LYS A 46 4.46 1.13 13.81
CA LYS A 46 4.72 1.52 15.21
C LYS A 46 6.03 2.27 15.35
N THR A 47 6.26 3.23 14.47
CA THR A 47 7.47 4.05 14.45
C THR A 47 7.50 5.05 15.61
N GLY A 48 6.34 5.46 16.12
CA GLY A 48 6.16 6.54 17.09
C GLY A 48 6.23 7.94 16.47
N ASP A 49 6.55 8.05 15.18
CA ASP A 49 6.92 9.30 14.52
C ASP A 49 6.09 9.59 13.25
N LEU A 50 5.24 8.65 12.81
CA LEU A 50 4.38 8.80 11.62
C LEU A 50 2.98 9.30 12.02
N ASP A 51 2.53 10.38 11.40
CA ASP A 51 1.18 10.93 11.57
C ASP A 51 0.67 11.58 10.29
N GLY A 52 -0.66 11.65 10.14
CA GLY A 52 -1.34 12.27 9.01
C GLY A 52 -2.21 13.46 9.48
N GLU A 53 -2.15 14.58 8.76
CA GLU A 53 -2.95 15.77 9.08
C GLU A 53 -3.58 16.34 7.80
N ALA A 54 -4.87 16.69 7.87
CA ALA A 54 -5.49 17.60 6.91
C ALA A 54 -5.43 19.03 7.48
N ARG A 55 -4.79 19.94 6.75
CA ARG A 55 -4.56 21.33 7.17
C ARG A 55 -5.20 22.28 6.17
N GLU A 56 -5.99 23.25 6.62
CA GLU A 56 -6.57 24.27 5.74
C GLU A 56 -5.50 24.98 4.91
N SER A 57 -5.82 25.24 3.64
CA SER A 57 -4.92 25.82 2.65
C SER A 57 -5.70 26.68 1.67
N GLU A 58 -5.04 27.68 1.07
CA GLU A 58 -5.67 28.56 0.06
C GLU A 58 -5.66 27.93 -1.35
N ASN A 59 -5.27 26.66 -1.47
CA ASN A 59 -5.29 25.93 -2.74
C ASN A 59 -6.74 25.64 -3.21
N ASP A 60 -6.89 25.16 -4.44
CA ASP A 60 -8.21 24.87 -5.04
C ASP A 60 -9.02 23.81 -4.26
N MET A 61 -8.35 22.95 -3.47
CA MET A 61 -8.99 21.94 -2.62
C MET A 61 -9.44 22.51 -1.26
N GLY A 62 -8.91 23.67 -0.84
CA GLY A 62 -9.15 24.28 0.47
C GLY A 62 -8.36 23.66 1.63
N PHE A 63 -7.55 22.63 1.36
CA PHE A 63 -6.71 21.97 2.36
C PHE A 63 -5.54 21.22 1.71
N ASP A 64 -4.50 20.99 2.50
CA ASP A 64 -3.36 20.13 2.18
C ASP A 64 -3.42 18.87 3.07
N ILE A 65 -3.06 17.72 2.50
CA ILE A 65 -2.77 16.50 3.27
C ILE A 65 -1.28 16.45 3.56
N ILE A 66 -0.93 16.27 4.83
CA ILE A 66 0.44 16.34 5.34
C ILE A 66 0.81 15.02 6.01
N ILE A 67 1.95 14.48 5.61
CA ILE A 67 2.62 13.35 6.26
C ILE A 67 3.68 13.90 7.19
N LYS A 68 3.57 13.62 8.49
CA LYS A 68 4.62 13.87 9.47
C LYS A 68 5.42 12.59 9.65
N PHE A 69 6.73 12.67 9.48
CA PHE A 69 7.61 11.53 9.72
C PHE A 69 8.99 11.99 10.18
N LYS A 70 9.48 11.45 11.31
CA LYS A 70 10.79 11.76 11.90
C LYS A 70 11.07 13.27 12.03
N GLY A 71 10.06 14.01 12.49
CA GLY A 71 10.15 15.45 12.69
C GLY A 71 10.13 16.29 11.41
N LYS A 72 9.80 15.71 10.26
CA LYS A 72 9.61 16.43 8.98
C LYS A 72 8.14 16.38 8.57
N GLU A 73 7.67 17.45 7.94
CA GLU A 73 6.37 17.50 7.28
C GLU A 73 6.56 17.36 5.76
N HIS A 74 5.69 16.59 5.13
CA HIS A 74 5.63 16.38 3.69
C HIS A 74 4.21 16.62 3.20
N ILE A 75 4.01 17.63 2.35
CA ILE A 75 2.72 17.90 1.72
C ILE A 75 2.54 16.94 0.55
N ILE A 76 1.35 16.34 0.42
CA ILE A 76 1.01 15.48 -0.71
C ILE A 76 0.56 16.36 -1.89
N GLU A 77 1.27 16.25 -3.01
CA GLU A 77 0.96 17.00 -4.24
C GLU A 77 0.03 16.17 -5.15
N TYR A 78 -1.26 16.49 -5.13
CA TYR A 78 -2.25 15.88 -6.01
C TYR A 78 -2.21 16.53 -7.41
N LYS A 79 -2.23 15.70 -8.46
CA LYS A 79 -2.15 16.16 -9.87
C LYS A 79 -3.50 16.49 -10.50
N LYS A 80 -4.58 16.02 -9.88
CA LYS A 80 -5.97 16.20 -10.34
C LYS A 80 -6.72 17.00 -9.28
N GLU A 81 -7.93 17.46 -9.61
CA GLU A 81 -8.81 18.09 -8.64
C GLU A 81 -9.24 17.08 -7.57
N GLY A 82 -9.04 17.43 -6.30
CA GLY A 82 -9.32 16.57 -5.16
C GLY A 82 -8.21 15.56 -4.85
N THR A 83 -8.41 14.81 -3.77
CA THR A 83 -7.46 13.79 -3.32
C THR A 83 -7.68 12.46 -4.03
N ASP A 84 -6.61 11.69 -4.18
CA ASP A 84 -6.66 10.30 -4.67
C ASP A 84 -5.76 9.37 -3.86
N ARG A 85 -6.28 8.16 -3.60
CA ARG A 85 -5.64 7.15 -2.75
C ARG A 85 -4.31 6.66 -3.33
N ASP A 86 -4.18 6.63 -4.66
CA ASP A 86 -2.93 6.22 -5.32
C ASP A 86 -1.80 7.20 -4.98
N THR A 87 -2.01 8.50 -5.17
CA THR A 87 -1.03 9.55 -4.86
C THR A 87 -0.67 9.54 -3.38
N THR A 88 -1.65 9.34 -2.49
CA THR A 88 -1.42 9.26 -1.04
C THR A 88 -0.52 8.08 -0.68
N ILE A 89 -0.85 6.87 -1.13
CA ILE A 89 -0.08 5.66 -0.80
C ILE A 89 1.33 5.72 -1.41
N LYS A 90 1.47 6.22 -2.65
CA LYS A 90 2.78 6.41 -3.30
C LYS A 90 3.66 7.39 -2.53
N THR A 91 3.09 8.53 -2.14
CA THR A 91 3.83 9.57 -1.40
C THR A 91 4.22 9.05 -0.02
N LEU A 92 3.32 8.37 0.67
CA LEU A 92 3.60 7.71 1.94
C LEU A 92 4.72 6.67 1.82
N ASN A 93 4.66 5.78 0.82
CA ASN A 93 5.72 4.79 0.59
C ASN A 93 7.08 5.46 0.36
N LYS A 94 7.10 6.58 -0.39
CA LYS A 94 8.32 7.35 -0.65
C LYS A 94 8.88 8.01 0.62
N VAL A 95 8.03 8.55 1.49
CA VAL A 95 8.44 9.17 2.77
C VAL A 95 9.01 8.14 3.75
N LEU A 96 8.44 6.93 3.74
CA LEU A 96 8.84 5.81 4.59
C LEU A 96 10.18 5.16 4.18
N SER A 97 10.56 5.32 2.92
CA SER A 97 11.85 4.85 2.38
C SER A 97 13.04 5.61 3.00
N PRO A 98 14.18 4.97 3.27
CA PRO A 98 14.53 3.58 2.93
C PRO A 98 14.22 2.56 4.02
N ASP A 99 13.72 2.96 5.19
CA ASP A 99 13.63 2.07 6.35
C ASP A 99 12.41 1.13 6.27
N TYR A 100 11.35 1.60 5.64
CA TYR A 100 10.10 0.88 5.46
C TYR A 100 9.64 0.93 4.01
N GLU A 101 8.84 -0.07 3.64
CA GLU A 101 8.25 -0.21 2.31
C GLU A 101 6.84 -0.78 2.48
N ILE A 102 5.90 -0.14 1.81
CA ILE A 102 4.52 -0.59 1.61
C ILE A 102 4.48 -1.38 0.31
N ARG A 103 4.00 -2.62 0.37
CA ARG A 103 3.72 -3.41 -0.83
C ARG A 103 2.24 -3.69 -0.99
N PHE A 104 1.79 -3.67 -2.23
CA PHE A 104 0.40 -3.91 -2.60
C PHE A 104 0.14 -5.41 -2.73
N TRP A 105 -0.87 -5.92 -2.03
CA TRP A 105 -1.28 -7.32 -2.14
C TRP A 105 -2.15 -7.53 -3.38
N MET A 106 -1.56 -8.13 -4.41
CA MET A 106 -2.14 -8.20 -5.74
C MET A 106 -3.43 -9.02 -5.84
N ASP A 107 -3.70 -9.98 -4.96
CA ASP A 107 -4.98 -10.71 -4.99
C ASP A 107 -6.17 -9.85 -4.55
N SER A 108 -5.92 -8.70 -3.90
CA SER A 108 -6.99 -7.75 -3.57
C SER A 108 -7.39 -6.84 -4.73
N ILE A 109 -6.69 -6.91 -5.88
CA ILE A 109 -6.94 -6.02 -7.03
C ILE A 109 -8.37 -6.16 -7.57
N GLY A 110 -8.98 -5.02 -7.91
CA GLY A 110 -10.35 -4.96 -8.44
C GLY A 110 -11.44 -4.96 -7.37
N SER A 111 -11.07 -4.98 -6.09
CA SER A 111 -11.96 -4.70 -4.96
C SER A 111 -12.10 -3.20 -4.71
N ASP A 112 -13.22 -2.78 -4.13
CA ASP A 112 -13.43 -1.42 -3.61
C ASP A 112 -12.52 -1.12 -2.41
N THR A 113 -12.06 -2.17 -1.72
CA THR A 113 -11.10 -2.10 -0.61
C THR A 113 -9.86 -2.92 -0.96
N LEU A 114 -8.71 -2.26 -1.03
CA LEU A 114 -7.42 -2.85 -1.41
C LEU A 114 -6.56 -3.13 -0.18
N GLY A 115 -5.77 -4.21 -0.25
CA GLY A 115 -4.91 -4.66 0.84
C GLY A 115 -3.44 -4.27 0.64
N PHE A 116 -2.83 -3.73 1.68
CA PHE A 116 -1.42 -3.31 1.67
C PHE A 116 -0.67 -3.86 2.87
N PHE A 117 0.64 -4.07 2.71
CA PHE A 117 1.52 -4.52 3.78
C PHE A 117 2.62 -3.48 4.02
N PRO A 118 2.48 -2.60 5.02
CA PRO A 118 3.58 -1.79 5.50
C PRO A 118 4.52 -2.64 6.38
N LYS A 119 5.79 -2.77 5.96
CA LYS A 119 6.84 -3.51 6.67
C LYS A 119 8.19 -2.81 6.58
N THR A 120 9.16 -3.27 7.36
CA THR A 120 10.55 -2.82 7.21
C THR A 120 11.11 -3.28 5.87
N SER A 121 11.98 -2.47 5.25
CA SER A 121 12.67 -2.87 4.01
C SER A 121 13.51 -4.14 4.21
N LYS A 122 14.02 -4.35 5.44
CA LYS A 122 14.72 -5.58 5.82
C LYS A 122 13.83 -6.81 5.71
N PHE A 123 12.57 -6.74 6.18
CA PHE A 123 11.62 -7.84 6.09
C PHE A 123 11.39 -8.25 4.64
N TRP A 124 11.19 -7.28 3.74
CA TRP A 124 11.00 -7.57 2.33
C TRP A 124 12.22 -8.18 1.68
N LYS A 125 13.40 -7.66 2.00
CA LYS A 125 14.66 -8.24 1.51
C LYS A 125 14.82 -9.69 1.95
N GLU A 126 14.60 -10.00 3.23
CA GLU A 126 14.67 -11.37 3.76
C GLU A 126 13.66 -12.29 3.04
N LEU A 127 12.47 -11.78 2.74
CA LEU A 127 11.44 -12.54 2.03
C LEU A 127 11.82 -12.79 0.56
N GLU A 128 12.40 -11.80 -0.12
CA GLU A 128 12.91 -11.94 -1.50
C GLU A 128 14.11 -12.88 -1.57
N ASP A 129 14.99 -12.86 -0.57
CA ASP A 129 16.13 -13.80 -0.46
C ASP A 129 15.63 -15.24 -0.23
N GLU A 130 14.51 -15.42 0.49
CA GLU A 130 13.92 -16.73 0.82
C GLU A 130 13.09 -17.34 -0.33
N PHE A 131 12.25 -16.54 -0.98
CA PHE A 131 11.26 -17.02 -1.98
C PHE A 131 11.57 -16.64 -3.42
N GLY A 132 12.61 -15.82 -3.64
CA GLY A 132 12.94 -15.22 -4.92
C GLY A 132 12.16 -13.93 -5.17
N ALA A 133 12.88 -12.89 -5.59
CA ALA A 133 12.32 -11.56 -5.83
C ALA A 133 11.15 -11.56 -6.83
N GLU A 134 11.21 -12.37 -7.89
CA GLU A 134 10.14 -12.46 -8.90
C GLU A 134 8.81 -12.90 -8.26
N LYS A 135 8.84 -13.99 -7.49
CA LYS A 135 7.64 -14.54 -6.85
C LYS A 135 7.07 -13.58 -5.81
N VAL A 136 7.92 -13.00 -4.97
CA VAL A 136 7.46 -12.04 -3.95
C VAL A 136 6.84 -10.81 -4.62
N ARG A 137 7.51 -10.22 -5.61
CA ARG A 137 7.03 -9.01 -6.29
C ARG A 137 5.78 -9.23 -7.13
N LYS A 138 5.56 -10.45 -7.62
CA LYS A 138 4.33 -10.82 -8.33
C LYS A 138 3.10 -10.69 -7.44
N TYR A 139 3.18 -11.09 -6.18
CA TYR A 139 2.03 -11.09 -5.25
C TYR A 139 2.01 -9.90 -4.29
N PHE A 140 3.18 -9.38 -3.96
CA PHE A 140 3.37 -8.18 -3.15
C PHE A 140 4.11 -7.16 -4.01
N SER A 141 3.35 -6.41 -4.81
CA SER A 141 3.90 -5.50 -5.80
C SER A 141 4.57 -4.29 -5.15
N ILE A 142 5.70 -3.88 -5.73
CA ILE A 142 6.40 -2.66 -5.34
C ILE A 142 5.57 -1.46 -5.80
N ILE A 143 5.44 -0.47 -4.90
CA ILE A 143 4.71 0.76 -5.19
C ILE A 143 5.70 1.86 -5.58
N ASP A 144 5.57 2.34 -6.82
CA ASP A 144 6.33 3.46 -7.38
C ASP A 144 5.39 4.51 -8.02
N GLU A 145 5.98 5.51 -8.68
CA GLU A 145 5.23 6.60 -9.33
C GLU A 145 4.26 6.12 -10.41
N ASN A 146 4.57 4.99 -11.06
CA ASN A 146 3.82 4.40 -12.16
C ASN A 146 2.79 3.36 -11.71
N SER A 147 2.84 2.91 -10.45
CA SER A 147 1.84 1.99 -9.91
C SER A 147 0.44 2.58 -10.07
N ARG A 148 -0.52 1.76 -10.47
CA ARG A 148 -1.95 2.11 -10.43
C ARG A 148 -2.62 1.09 -9.54
N MET A 149 -3.45 1.52 -8.61
CA MET A 149 -4.09 0.64 -7.63
C MET A 149 -5.61 0.85 -7.69
N PHE A 150 -6.09 2.03 -7.32
CA PHE A 150 -7.50 2.42 -7.44
C PHE A 150 -7.84 3.02 -8.81
N ASP A 151 -6.89 3.67 -9.49
CA ASP A 151 -7.12 4.31 -10.80
C ASP A 151 -6.95 3.33 -11.98
N MET A 152 -7.47 2.09 -11.89
CA MET A 152 -7.42 1.10 -12.98
C MET A 152 -8.81 0.82 -13.56
N ASN A 153 -8.89 0.63 -14.88
CA ASN A 153 -10.15 0.22 -15.51
C ASN A 153 -10.34 -1.30 -15.48
N MET A 154 -11.57 -1.76 -15.70
CA MET A 154 -11.92 -3.18 -15.62
C MET A 154 -11.09 -4.08 -16.56
N ASN A 155 -10.77 -3.63 -17.78
CA ASN A 155 -9.98 -4.44 -18.72
C ASN A 155 -8.55 -4.64 -18.23
N GLU A 156 -7.96 -3.61 -17.62
CA GLU A 156 -6.63 -3.67 -17.01
C GLU A 156 -6.63 -4.63 -15.81
N ILE A 157 -7.66 -4.53 -14.95
CA ILE A 157 -7.85 -5.41 -13.80
C ILE A 157 -7.99 -6.87 -14.26
N PHE A 158 -8.86 -7.16 -15.23
CA PHE A 158 -9.05 -8.53 -15.73
C PHE A 158 -7.75 -9.13 -16.26
N LYS A 159 -6.96 -8.36 -16.99
CA LYS A 159 -5.66 -8.81 -17.50
C LYS A 159 -4.70 -9.17 -16.37
N LEU A 160 -4.61 -8.33 -15.34
CA LEU A 160 -3.76 -8.61 -14.17
C LEU A 160 -4.24 -9.85 -13.41
N MET A 161 -5.55 -10.00 -13.21
CA MET A 161 -6.12 -11.18 -12.55
C MET A 161 -5.83 -12.48 -13.31
N GLU A 162 -5.82 -12.46 -14.65
CA GLU A 162 -5.42 -13.60 -15.46
C GLU A 162 -3.92 -13.92 -15.33
N GLU A 163 -3.06 -12.90 -15.25
CA GLU A 163 -1.62 -13.07 -15.03
C GLU A 163 -1.29 -13.64 -13.65
N LEU A 164 -2.06 -13.30 -12.61
CA LEU A 164 -1.91 -13.85 -11.25
C LEU A 164 -2.32 -15.33 -11.11
N LYS A 165 -3.10 -15.84 -12.07
CA LYS A 165 -3.53 -17.25 -12.13
C LYS A 165 -2.58 -18.16 -12.90
N LYS A 166 -1.66 -17.58 -13.67
CA LYS A 166 -0.59 -18.30 -14.39
C LYS A 166 0.60 -18.55 -13.47
#